data_AF-A0A832NV67-F1
#
_entry.id   AF-A0A832NV67-F1
#
_cell.length_a   1.000
_cell.length_b   1.000
_cell.length_c   1.000
_cell.angle_alpha   90.00
_cell.angle_beta   90.00
_cell.angle_gamma   90.00
#
_symmetry.space_group_name_H-M   'P 1'
#
loop_
_entity.id
_entity.type
_entity.pdbx_description
1 polymer ?
#
loop_
_entity_poly.entity_id
_entity_poly.type
_entity_poly.pdbx_seq_one_letter_code
_entity_poly.pdbx_strand_id
1 'polypeptide(L)'
;MSKQRACAIFSIITLTLSLFTGCAVDPLSMRSVEVSLPLKHRWEEMKNQSFWYTLVWIDGGEVKQKHLKAGEKRVKLWVRRAETVLFCAYPLGVFAPAGGAITPNGRAQVLLSEQEGALCHTLLESSKINADSLGSLGYPKLLEEMRSKADDFTLIDANRLQKDLVNGELSSSSIQVQNPLAVVVSSIPQGYWVGQRKCDRSFWSYWDGEGVSLLLGEGLHCFWNMEEALLLRIFVDLREQVFFVSVQKGPLW
;
A
#
# COMPACT_ATOMS: atom_id res chain seq x y z
N MET A 1 63.80 -19.09 2.13
CA MET A 1 62.50 -18.67 2.69
C MET A 1 61.53 -19.84 2.58
N SER A 2 61.11 -20.41 3.71
CA SER A 2 60.53 -21.75 3.76
C SER A 2 59.07 -21.79 3.27
N LYS A 3 58.75 -22.83 2.48
CA LYS A 3 57.39 -23.15 2.01
C LYS A 3 56.35 -23.18 3.15
N GLN A 4 56.79 -23.45 4.38
CA GLN A 4 55.97 -23.44 5.59
C GLN A 4 55.43 -22.05 5.98
N ARG A 5 56.20 -20.97 5.80
CA ARG A 5 55.73 -19.60 6.10
C ARG A 5 54.69 -19.12 5.08
N ALA A 6 54.86 -19.49 3.81
CA ALA A 6 53.88 -19.19 2.77
C ALA A 6 52.55 -19.94 2.99
N CYS A 7 52.60 -21.20 3.42
CA CYS A 7 51.40 -21.99 3.73
C CYS A 7 50.63 -21.42 4.94
N ALA A 8 51.33 -21.05 6.02
CA ALA A 8 50.70 -20.46 7.20
C ALA A 8 50.02 -19.12 6.92
N ILE A 9 50.63 -18.26 6.10
CA ILE A 9 50.04 -16.99 5.66
C ILE A 9 48.80 -17.25 4.79
N PHE A 10 48.87 -18.21 3.86
CA PHE A 10 47.72 -18.57 3.03
C PHE A 10 46.54 -19.11 3.84
N SER A 11 46.80 -19.94 4.86
CA SER A 11 45.78 -20.46 5.77
C SER A 11 45.16 -19.38 6.66
N ILE A 12 45.96 -18.40 7.13
CA ILE A 12 45.44 -17.28 7.92
C ILE A 12 44.59 -16.35 7.05
N ILE A 13 44.99 -16.11 5.80
CA ILE A 13 44.22 -15.29 4.84
C ILE A 13 42.91 -15.99 4.47
N THR A 14 42.91 -17.31 4.23
CA THR A 14 41.66 -18.05 3.94
C THR A 14 40.73 -18.14 5.14
N LEU A 15 41.28 -18.25 6.36
CA LEU A 15 40.49 -18.26 7.61
C LEU A 15 39.89 -16.87 7.92
N THR A 16 40.64 -15.79 7.68
CA THR A 16 40.11 -14.42 7.81
C THR A 16 39.09 -14.10 6.71
N LEU A 17 39.32 -14.54 5.46
CA LEU A 17 38.36 -14.35 4.36
C LEU A 17 37.04 -15.11 4.56
N SER A 18 37.07 -16.25 5.27
CA SER A 18 35.86 -17.02 5.62
C SER A 18 35.12 -16.51 6.86
N LEU A 19 35.75 -15.67 7.69
CA LEU A 19 35.08 -14.97 8.81
C LEU A 19 34.30 -13.73 8.35
N PHE A 20 34.65 -13.13 7.20
CA PHE A 20 33.96 -11.94 6.67
C PHE A 20 32.78 -12.25 5.75
N THR A 21 32.53 -13.51 5.39
CA THR A 21 31.41 -13.89 4.50
C THR A 21 30.13 -14.30 5.24
N GLY A 22 30.11 -14.22 6.58
CA GLY A 22 28.98 -14.63 7.43
C GLY A 22 27.87 -13.59 7.66
N CYS A 23 27.91 -12.41 7.04
CA CYS A 23 26.82 -11.41 7.14
C CYS A 23 25.70 -11.70 6.13
N ALA A 24 25.01 -12.83 6.27
CA ALA A 24 23.83 -13.11 5.47
C ALA A 24 22.77 -13.80 6.31
N VAL A 25 21.87 -12.98 6.87
CA VAL A 25 20.65 -13.37 7.60
C VAL A 25 20.92 -14.05 8.95
N ASP A 26 20.79 -13.29 10.04
CA ASP A 26 20.73 -13.86 11.39
C ASP A 26 19.36 -14.51 11.61
N PRO A 27 19.29 -15.85 11.78
CA PRO A 27 18.04 -16.58 11.94
C PRO A 27 17.30 -16.26 13.25
N LEU A 28 17.97 -15.65 14.23
CA LEU A 28 17.37 -15.24 15.50
C LEU A 28 16.66 -13.89 15.42
N SER A 29 17.18 -12.93 14.64
CA SER A 29 16.56 -11.62 14.45
C SER A 29 15.58 -11.57 13.27
N MET A 30 15.73 -12.46 12.28
CA MET A 30 14.91 -12.48 11.07
C MET A 30 13.91 -13.64 11.06
N ARG A 31 12.78 -13.44 10.38
CA ARG A 31 11.80 -14.49 10.07
C ARG A 31 11.39 -14.39 8.61
N SER A 32 10.99 -15.53 8.06
CA SER A 32 10.40 -15.55 6.74
C SER A 32 8.89 -15.34 6.80
N VAL A 33 8.38 -14.47 5.95
CA VAL A 33 6.97 -14.10 5.83
C VAL A 33 6.54 -14.28 4.38
N GLU A 34 5.40 -14.93 4.18
CA GLU A 34 4.74 -15.00 2.89
C GLU A 34 3.70 -13.88 2.79
N VAL A 35 3.92 -12.95 1.87
CA VAL A 35 3.00 -11.86 1.56
C VAL A 35 2.19 -12.26 0.33
N SER A 36 0.86 -12.24 0.47
CA SER A 36 -0.08 -12.59 -0.59
C SER A 36 -0.88 -11.35 -0.99
N LEU A 37 -0.92 -11.06 -2.30
CA LEU A 37 -1.80 -10.03 -2.85
C LEU A 37 -3.27 -10.46 -2.72
N PRO A 38 -4.21 -9.52 -2.60
CA PRO A 38 -5.63 -9.84 -2.63
C PRO A 38 -6.03 -10.49 -3.97
N LEU A 39 -7.30 -10.91 -4.03
CA LEU A 39 -8.01 -11.23 -5.27
C LEU A 39 -7.78 -10.18 -6.37
N LYS A 40 -8.02 -10.59 -7.63
CA LYS A 40 -7.80 -9.76 -8.82
C LYS A 40 -8.37 -8.34 -8.64
N HIS A 41 -7.57 -7.34 -8.98
CA HIS A 41 -8.00 -5.96 -9.04
C HIS A 41 -9.14 -5.82 -10.05
N ARG A 42 -10.12 -4.94 -9.82
CA ARG A 42 -11.34 -4.84 -10.65
C ARG A 42 -11.05 -4.63 -12.14
N TRP A 43 -10.03 -3.84 -12.44
CA TRP A 43 -9.56 -3.65 -13.81
C TRP A 43 -8.77 -4.83 -14.39
N GLU A 44 -8.11 -5.66 -13.55
CA GLU A 44 -7.56 -6.95 -14.01
C GLU A 44 -8.68 -7.89 -14.44
N GLU A 45 -9.80 -7.89 -13.70
CA GLU A 45 -10.99 -8.68 -14.03
C GLU A 45 -11.64 -8.20 -15.33
N MET A 46 -11.87 -6.89 -15.44
CA MET A 46 -12.49 -6.28 -16.62
C MET A 46 -11.69 -6.54 -17.91
N LYS A 47 -10.37 -6.39 -17.87
CA LYS A 47 -9.50 -6.64 -19.04
C LYS A 47 -9.11 -8.11 -19.21
N ASN A 48 -9.39 -8.95 -18.22
CA ASN A 48 -8.85 -10.31 -18.11
C ASN A 48 -7.31 -10.36 -18.27
N GLN A 49 -6.61 -9.37 -17.70
CA GLN A 49 -5.16 -9.23 -17.78
C GLN A 49 -4.59 -8.93 -16.40
N SER A 50 -3.50 -9.61 -16.02
CA SER A 50 -2.89 -9.40 -14.71
C SER A 50 -1.95 -8.20 -14.69
N PHE A 51 -1.94 -7.46 -13.59
CA PHE A 51 -1.06 -6.32 -13.35
C PHE A 51 0.24 -6.79 -12.71
N TRP A 52 1.31 -6.06 -12.99
CA TRP A 52 2.49 -6.06 -12.13
C TRP A 52 2.24 -5.12 -10.93
N TYR A 53 2.97 -5.35 -9.84
CA TYR A 53 2.84 -4.59 -8.60
C TYR A 53 4.20 -4.12 -8.10
N THR A 54 4.23 -2.97 -7.45
CA THR A 54 5.38 -2.55 -6.62
C THR A 54 5.04 -2.85 -5.17
N LEU A 55 5.71 -3.84 -4.58
CA LEU A 55 5.60 -4.13 -3.15
C LEU A 55 6.61 -3.28 -2.38
N VAL A 56 6.12 -2.52 -1.41
CA VAL A 56 6.92 -1.66 -0.52
C VAL A 56 6.67 -2.10 0.91
N TRP A 57 7.72 -2.13 1.74
CA TRP A 57 7.60 -2.44 3.16
C TRP A 57 8.64 -1.70 3.99
N ILE A 58 8.36 -1.55 5.29
CA ILE A 58 9.29 -0.93 6.24
C ILE A 58 9.84 -1.98 7.19
N ASP A 59 11.16 -2.08 7.27
CA ASP A 59 11.86 -3.08 8.09
C ASP A 59 13.08 -2.43 8.75
N GLY A 60 13.07 -2.25 10.07
CA GLY A 60 14.14 -1.56 10.81
C GLY A 60 14.28 -0.08 10.48
N GLY A 61 13.15 0.61 10.22
CA GLY A 61 13.13 2.03 9.84
C GLY A 61 13.48 2.32 8.36
N GLU A 62 13.90 1.31 7.60
CA GLU A 62 14.22 1.46 6.18
C GLU A 62 13.04 1.07 5.29
N VAL A 63 12.74 1.91 4.30
CA VAL A 63 11.78 1.60 3.24
C VAL A 63 12.45 0.71 2.20
N LYS A 64 11.91 -0.49 2.03
CA LYS A 64 12.36 -1.48 1.03
C LYS A 64 11.29 -1.64 -0.04
N GLN A 65 11.71 -2.00 -1.25
CA GLN A 65 10.81 -2.19 -2.39
C GLN A 65 11.20 -3.40 -3.24
N LYS A 66 10.21 -4.02 -3.87
CA LYS A 66 10.36 -5.14 -4.80
C LYS A 66 9.30 -5.08 -5.89
N HIS A 67 9.74 -5.22 -7.15
CA HIS A 67 8.84 -5.38 -8.28
C HIS A 67 8.31 -6.83 -8.33
N LEU A 68 7.00 -6.98 -8.44
CA LEU A 68 6.29 -8.24 -8.63
C LEU A 68 5.78 -8.30 -10.06
N LYS A 69 6.08 -9.40 -10.76
CA LYS A 69 5.68 -9.55 -12.17
C LYS A 69 4.17 -9.71 -12.30
N ALA A 70 3.65 -9.47 -13.51
CA ALA A 70 2.25 -9.73 -13.81
C ALA A 70 1.87 -11.19 -13.48
N GLY A 71 0.82 -11.37 -12.67
CA GLY A 71 0.35 -12.68 -12.22
C GLY A 71 1.07 -13.25 -10.99
N GLU A 72 2.14 -12.61 -10.50
CA GLU A 72 2.80 -12.99 -9.25
C GLU A 72 1.93 -12.56 -8.06
N LYS A 73 1.27 -13.52 -7.39
CA LYS A 73 0.34 -13.24 -6.29
C LYS A 73 0.91 -13.49 -4.90
N ARG A 74 2.08 -14.13 -4.80
CA ARG A 74 2.72 -14.49 -3.52
C ARG A 74 4.21 -14.24 -3.58
N VAL A 75 4.76 -13.72 -2.49
CA VAL A 75 6.20 -13.50 -2.36
C VAL A 75 6.66 -13.82 -0.95
N LYS A 76 7.80 -14.50 -0.85
CA LYS A 76 8.46 -14.79 0.42
C LYS A 76 9.53 -13.75 0.70
N LEU A 77 9.44 -13.09 1.85
CA LEU A 77 10.37 -12.06 2.31
C LEU A 77 11.01 -12.48 3.64
N TRP A 78 12.19 -11.94 3.92
CA TRP A 78 12.84 -12.02 5.22
C TRP A 78 12.74 -10.66 5.90
N VAL A 79 12.16 -10.62 7.10
CA VAL A 79 11.89 -9.39 7.85
C VAL A 79 12.24 -9.57 9.32
N ARG A 80 12.46 -8.47 10.06
CA ARG A 80 12.77 -8.52 11.50
C ARG A 80 11.62 -9.12 12.32
N ARG A 81 11.98 -9.84 13.38
CA ARG A 81 11.02 -10.48 14.32
C ARG A 81 10.47 -9.53 15.37
N ALA A 82 11.29 -8.60 15.86
CA ALA A 82 10.97 -7.78 17.03
C ALA A 82 10.06 -6.58 16.74
N GLU A 83 9.77 -6.31 15.47
CA GLU A 83 9.10 -5.09 15.02
C GLU A 83 7.85 -5.41 14.20
N THR A 84 6.93 -4.44 14.15
CA THR A 84 5.82 -4.47 13.20
C THR A 84 6.34 -4.08 11.82
N VAL A 85 6.05 -4.90 10.82
CA VAL A 85 6.43 -4.66 9.42
C VAL A 85 5.17 -4.41 8.62
N LEU A 86 5.08 -3.24 8.00
CA LEU A 86 3.97 -2.81 7.16
C LEU A 86 4.27 -3.16 5.70
N PHE A 87 3.26 -3.57 4.95
CA PHE A 87 3.37 -3.89 3.52
C PHE A 87 2.33 -3.10 2.73
N CYS A 88 2.75 -2.52 1.60
CA CYS A 88 1.89 -1.90 0.60
C CYS A 88 2.24 -2.43 -0.78
N ALA A 89 1.27 -2.98 -1.50
CA ALA A 89 1.42 -3.40 -2.88
C ALA A 89 0.64 -2.45 -3.81
N TYR A 90 1.37 -1.64 -4.56
CA TYR A 90 0.82 -0.66 -5.49
C TYR A 90 0.60 -1.29 -6.88
N PRO A 91 -0.65 -1.46 -7.34
CA PRO A 91 -0.91 -1.93 -8.69
C PRO A 91 -0.35 -0.93 -9.70
N LEU A 92 0.45 -1.43 -10.65
CA LEU A 92 1.17 -0.60 -11.63
C LEU A 92 1.98 0.56 -11.02
N GLY A 93 2.38 0.41 -9.75
CA GLY A 93 3.23 1.37 -9.04
C GLY A 93 2.56 2.69 -8.63
N VAL A 94 1.33 2.98 -9.10
CA VAL A 94 0.70 4.31 -8.91
C VAL A 94 -0.73 4.27 -8.38
N PHE A 95 -1.42 3.13 -8.46
CA PHE A 95 -2.80 3.04 -7.99
C PHE A 95 -2.89 2.76 -6.49
N ALA A 96 -4.09 2.94 -5.92
CA ALA A 96 -4.34 2.72 -4.51
C ALA A 96 -3.85 1.32 -4.09
N PRO A 97 -3.00 1.22 -3.05
CA PRO A 97 -2.35 -0.02 -2.71
C PRO A 97 -3.32 -0.99 -2.03
N ALA A 98 -2.99 -2.27 -2.10
CA ALA A 98 -3.43 -3.24 -1.08
C ALA A 98 -2.38 -3.26 0.04
N GLY A 99 -2.81 -3.33 1.29
CA GLY A 99 -1.91 -3.28 2.44
C GLY A 99 -2.21 -4.32 3.50
N GLY A 100 -1.29 -4.43 4.44
CA GLY A 100 -1.38 -5.29 5.61
C GLY A 100 -0.10 -5.22 6.41
N ALA A 101 -0.10 -5.83 7.60
CA ALA A 101 1.07 -5.82 8.47
C ALA A 101 1.29 -7.17 9.16
N ILE A 102 2.52 -7.37 9.65
CA ILE A 102 2.86 -8.45 10.55
C ILE A 102 3.46 -7.88 11.83
N THR A 103 2.90 -8.25 12.97
CA THR A 103 3.41 -7.90 14.30
C THR A 103 4.41 -8.95 14.80
N PRO A 104 5.20 -8.68 15.86
CA PRO A 104 6.19 -9.64 16.36
C PRO A 104 5.65 -11.04 16.64
N ASN A 105 4.42 -11.12 17.17
CA ASN A 105 3.72 -12.38 17.47
C ASN A 105 2.75 -12.83 16.36
N GLY A 106 2.75 -12.13 15.21
CA GLY A 106 1.90 -12.42 14.07
C GLY A 106 2.26 -13.71 13.33
N ARG A 107 1.28 -14.26 12.62
CA ARG A 107 1.49 -15.43 11.74
C ARG A 107 2.43 -15.09 10.61
N ALA A 108 3.17 -16.08 10.11
CA ALA A 108 4.12 -15.93 9.00
C ALA A 108 3.47 -15.68 7.61
N GLN A 109 2.15 -15.44 7.56
CA GLN A 109 1.41 -15.16 6.34
C GLN A 109 0.65 -13.84 6.49
N VAL A 110 0.79 -12.97 5.51
CA VAL A 110 0.09 -11.69 5.43
C VAL A 110 -0.72 -11.68 4.14
N LEU A 111 -2.05 -11.60 4.27
CA LEU A 111 -2.93 -11.36 3.14
C LEU A 111 -3.20 -9.86 3.05
N LEU A 112 -2.79 -9.25 1.94
CA LEU A 112 -3.00 -7.82 1.72
C LEU A 112 -4.46 -7.57 1.32
N SER A 113 -5.01 -6.42 1.72
CA SER A 113 -6.37 -5.99 1.40
C SER A 113 -6.41 -4.51 0.99
N GLU A 114 -7.35 -4.12 0.15
CA GLU A 114 -7.53 -2.70 -0.24
C GLU A 114 -7.84 -1.81 0.96
N GLN A 115 -8.66 -2.30 1.91
CA GLN A 115 -9.02 -1.55 3.12
C GLN A 115 -7.79 -1.21 3.97
N GLU A 116 -6.97 -2.22 4.30
CA GLU A 116 -5.71 -2.00 5.03
C GLU A 116 -4.67 -1.25 4.19
N GLY A 117 -4.84 -1.20 2.87
CA GLY A 117 -4.01 -0.44 1.94
C GLY A 117 -3.98 1.06 2.23
N ALA A 118 -5.14 1.66 2.47
CA ALA A 118 -5.23 3.07 2.83
C ALA A 118 -4.46 3.37 4.13
N LEU A 119 -4.68 2.55 5.17
CA LEU A 119 -3.99 2.68 6.44
C LEU A 119 -2.47 2.51 6.29
N CYS A 120 -2.03 1.41 5.67
CA CYS A 120 -0.61 1.12 5.52
C CYS A 120 0.08 2.19 4.68
N HIS A 121 -0.60 2.75 3.68
CA HIS A 121 -0.08 3.89 2.91
C HIS A 121 0.15 5.10 3.81
N THR A 122 -0.84 5.53 4.60
CA THR A 122 -0.68 6.65 5.54
C THR A 122 0.45 6.42 6.54
N LEU A 123 0.56 5.21 7.10
CA LEU A 123 1.64 4.86 8.03
C LEU A 123 3.01 4.89 7.34
N LEU A 124 3.09 4.42 6.09
CA LEU A 124 4.32 4.44 5.29
C LEU A 124 4.74 5.87 4.93
N GLU A 125 3.80 6.75 4.58
CA GLU A 125 4.11 8.17 4.36
C GLU A 125 4.53 8.87 5.66
N SER A 126 3.96 8.47 6.80
CA SER A 126 4.34 8.99 8.12
C SER A 126 5.77 8.61 8.51
N SER A 127 6.21 7.38 8.21
CA SER A 127 7.58 6.96 8.52
C SER A 127 8.64 7.69 7.72
N LYS A 128 8.30 8.24 6.54
CA LYS A 128 9.20 9.11 5.77
C LYS A 128 9.46 10.44 6.47
N ILE A 129 8.52 10.89 7.30
CA ILE A 129 8.63 12.13 8.10
C ILE A 129 9.38 11.82 9.40
N ASN A 130 9.00 10.76 10.09
CA ASN A 130 9.63 10.33 11.34
C ASN A 130 9.75 8.80 11.38
N ALA A 131 10.96 8.28 11.19
CA ALA A 131 11.20 6.83 11.17
C ALA A 131 10.83 6.12 12.47
N ASP A 132 10.87 6.83 13.60
CA ASP A 132 10.57 6.27 14.93
C ASP A 132 9.07 6.21 15.23
N SER A 133 8.22 6.85 14.42
CA SER A 133 6.77 6.95 14.68
C SER A 133 6.05 5.60 14.64
N LEU A 134 6.67 4.57 14.08
CA LEU A 134 6.10 3.22 13.95
C LEU A 134 6.64 2.22 14.99
N GLY A 135 7.73 2.53 15.69
CA GLY A 135 8.46 1.54 16.51
C GLY A 135 7.65 0.94 17.66
N SER A 136 6.73 1.72 18.23
CA SER A 136 5.81 1.30 19.31
C SER A 136 4.36 1.11 18.85
N LEU A 137 4.11 1.15 17.53
CA LEU A 137 2.75 1.15 17.02
C LEU A 137 2.03 -0.18 17.29
N GLY A 138 0.98 -0.12 18.08
CA GLY A 138 0.03 -1.21 18.28
C GLY A 138 -0.88 -1.41 17.08
N TYR A 139 -0.34 -1.86 15.93
CA TYR A 139 -1.08 -2.01 14.67
C TYR A 139 -2.41 -2.78 14.81
N PRO A 140 -2.50 -3.92 15.53
CA PRO A 140 -3.77 -4.64 15.65
C PRO A 140 -4.85 -3.82 16.34
N LYS A 141 -4.48 -3.05 17.37
CA LYS A 141 -5.42 -2.19 18.11
C LYS A 141 -5.85 -0.99 17.27
N LEU A 142 -4.92 -0.38 16.54
CA LEU A 142 -5.24 0.70 15.59
C LEU A 142 -6.21 0.20 14.51
N LEU A 143 -5.92 -0.97 13.93
CA LEU A 143 -6.75 -1.58 12.89
C LEU A 143 -8.16 -1.92 13.41
N GLU A 144 -8.27 -2.48 14.61
CA GLU A 144 -9.54 -2.75 15.27
C GLU A 144 -10.36 -1.47 15.50
N GLU A 145 -9.71 -0.43 16.03
CA GLU A 145 -10.35 0.87 16.27
C GLU A 145 -10.83 1.52 14.96
N MET A 146 -10.04 1.47 13.88
CA MET A 146 -10.46 1.95 12.57
C MET A 146 -11.65 1.18 12.01
N ARG A 147 -11.63 -0.16 12.10
CA ARG A 147 -12.74 -1.02 11.68
C ARG A 147 -14.02 -0.76 12.48
N SER A 148 -13.91 -0.35 13.74
CA SER A 148 -15.07 0.00 14.56
C SER A 148 -15.74 1.31 14.15
N LYS A 149 -15.03 2.17 13.39
CA LYS A 149 -15.47 3.52 13.04
C LYS A 149 -15.86 3.69 11.58
N ALA A 150 -15.17 3.02 10.67
CA ALA A 150 -15.43 3.15 9.24
C ALA A 150 -15.17 1.85 8.49
N ASP A 151 -16.08 1.52 7.56
CA ASP A 151 -15.86 0.45 6.59
C ASP A 151 -14.88 0.89 5.49
N ASP A 152 -14.90 2.17 5.11
CA ASP A 152 -13.97 2.78 4.16
C ASP A 152 -12.94 3.64 4.87
N PHE A 153 -11.68 3.18 4.86
CA PHE A 153 -10.59 3.89 5.53
C PHE A 153 -10.17 5.18 4.81
N THR A 154 -10.62 5.42 3.58
CA THR A 154 -10.40 6.69 2.86
C THR A 154 -11.23 7.84 3.44
N LEU A 155 -12.22 7.55 4.29
CA LEU A 155 -12.99 8.54 5.04
C LEU A 155 -12.35 8.90 6.38
N ILE A 156 -11.24 8.27 6.76
CA ILE A 156 -10.51 8.65 7.95
C ILE A 156 -9.64 9.86 7.63
N ASP A 157 -9.67 10.88 8.49
CA ASP A 157 -8.80 12.05 8.39
C ASP A 157 -7.32 11.65 8.52
N ALA A 158 -6.69 11.36 7.38
CA ALA A 158 -5.32 10.88 7.31
C ALA A 158 -4.32 11.93 7.82
N ASN A 159 -4.60 13.23 7.63
CA ASN A 159 -3.74 14.31 8.09
C ASN A 159 -3.72 14.38 9.62
N ARG A 160 -4.89 14.29 10.25
CA ARG A 160 -4.99 14.22 11.71
C ARG A 160 -4.33 12.97 12.26
N LEU A 161 -4.62 11.81 11.67
CA LEU A 161 -4.03 10.54 12.08
C LEU A 161 -2.49 10.58 11.99
N GLN A 162 -1.95 11.08 10.88
CA GLN A 162 -0.52 11.22 10.65
C GLN A 162 0.12 12.21 11.62
N LYS A 163 -0.51 13.37 11.86
CA LYS A 163 -0.03 14.38 12.80
C LYS A 163 0.11 13.79 14.21
N ASP A 164 -0.96 13.18 14.71
CA ASP A 164 -0.98 12.62 16.07
C ASP A 164 -0.01 11.43 16.19
N LEU A 165 0.14 10.63 15.12
CA LEU A 165 1.11 9.54 15.06
C LEU A 165 2.56 10.06 15.14
N VAL A 166 2.92 11.06 14.34
CA VAL A 166 4.28 11.64 14.32
C VAL A 166 4.62 12.32 15.65
N ASN A 167 3.63 12.90 16.33
CA ASN A 167 3.79 13.52 17.65
C ASN A 167 3.78 12.51 18.82
N GLY A 168 3.49 11.23 18.57
CA GLY A 168 3.37 10.22 19.63
C GLY A 168 2.10 10.34 20.49
N GLU A 169 1.09 11.06 20.00
CA GLU A 169 -0.18 11.36 20.68
C GLU A 169 -1.34 10.48 20.17
N LEU A 170 -1.03 9.39 19.45
CA LEU A 170 -2.01 8.52 18.82
C LEU A 170 -3.01 7.98 19.86
N SER A 171 -4.29 8.30 19.64
CA SER A 171 -5.39 7.92 20.50
C SER A 171 -6.64 7.57 19.67
N SER A 172 -7.71 7.09 20.32
CA SER A 172 -8.98 6.88 19.62
C SER A 172 -9.47 8.18 18.97
N SER A 173 -9.31 9.34 19.62
CA SER A 173 -9.71 10.64 19.04
C SER A 173 -8.91 11.07 17.80
N SER A 174 -7.77 10.44 17.53
CA SER A 174 -6.99 10.66 16.30
C SER A 174 -7.66 10.05 15.07
N ILE A 175 -8.54 9.06 15.27
CA ILE A 175 -9.28 8.38 14.21
C ILE A 175 -10.65 9.04 14.10
N GLN A 176 -10.72 10.05 13.24
CA GLN A 176 -11.91 10.82 12.96
C GLN A 176 -12.44 10.46 11.56
N VAL A 177 -13.71 10.07 11.50
CA VAL A 177 -14.41 9.80 10.24
C VAL A 177 -14.94 11.12 9.68
N GLN A 178 -14.70 11.35 8.41
CA GLN A 178 -15.19 12.48 7.64
C GLN A 178 -16.40 12.05 6.82
N ASN A 179 -17.29 13.01 6.53
CA ASN A 179 -18.42 12.75 5.65
C ASN A 179 -17.92 12.73 4.20
N PRO A 180 -18.37 11.77 3.37
CA PRO A 180 -18.06 11.77 1.95
C PRO A 180 -18.66 13.01 1.26
N LEU A 181 -18.00 13.48 0.21
CA LEU A 181 -18.48 14.58 -0.62
C LEU A 181 -19.43 14.06 -1.71
N ALA A 182 -20.56 14.72 -1.87
CA ALA A 182 -21.46 14.50 -3.00
C ALA A 182 -20.89 15.16 -4.26
N VAL A 183 -20.46 14.35 -5.21
CA VAL A 183 -19.87 14.77 -6.48
C VAL A 183 -20.86 14.51 -7.59
N VAL A 184 -21.10 15.52 -8.44
CA VAL A 184 -21.90 15.36 -9.65
C VAL A 184 -20.96 15.48 -10.85
N VAL A 185 -20.82 14.39 -11.59
CA VAL A 185 -20.01 14.35 -12.82
C VAL A 185 -20.93 14.42 -14.01
N SER A 186 -20.81 15.48 -14.80
CA SER A 186 -21.54 15.67 -16.05
C SER A 186 -20.59 15.74 -17.24
N SER A 187 -21.14 15.66 -18.46
CA SER A 187 -20.38 15.87 -19.71
C SER A 187 -19.23 14.87 -19.91
N ILE A 188 -19.41 13.64 -19.44
CA ILE A 188 -18.49 12.52 -19.71
C ILE A 188 -19.10 11.57 -20.74
N PRO A 189 -18.28 10.93 -21.59
CA PRO A 189 -18.78 10.00 -22.59
C PRO A 189 -19.64 8.88 -22.00
N GLN A 190 -20.58 8.43 -22.81
CA GLN A 190 -21.48 7.34 -22.47
C GLN A 190 -20.71 6.02 -22.25
N GLY A 191 -21.34 5.10 -21.53
CA GLY A 191 -20.81 3.77 -21.29
C GLY A 191 -20.59 3.47 -19.82
N TYR A 192 -19.95 2.32 -19.57
CA TYR A 192 -19.74 1.80 -18.23
C TYR A 192 -18.39 2.22 -17.65
N TRP A 193 -18.43 2.91 -16.52
CA TRP A 193 -17.26 3.43 -15.82
C TRP A 193 -16.97 2.57 -14.60
N VAL A 194 -15.83 1.87 -14.62
CA VAL A 194 -15.44 0.95 -13.55
C VAL A 194 -14.49 1.61 -12.58
N GLY A 195 -14.89 1.71 -11.31
CA GLY A 195 -14.05 2.25 -10.23
C GLY A 195 -12.80 1.41 -9.99
N GLN A 196 -11.69 2.07 -9.69
CA GLN A 196 -10.40 1.44 -9.38
C GLN A 196 -10.45 0.69 -8.05
N ARG A 197 -11.04 1.31 -7.02
CA ARG A 197 -11.21 0.71 -5.68
C ARG A 197 -12.54 -0.01 -5.56
N LYS A 198 -12.67 -0.88 -4.56
CA LYS A 198 -13.96 -1.50 -4.22
C LYS A 198 -14.99 -0.53 -3.64
N CYS A 199 -14.56 0.47 -2.88
CA CYS A 199 -15.45 1.51 -2.35
C CYS A 199 -15.97 2.45 -3.46
N ASP A 200 -15.23 2.58 -4.56
CA ASP A 200 -15.62 3.38 -5.73
C ASP A 200 -16.69 2.62 -6.55
N ARG A 201 -17.97 2.90 -6.29
CA ARG A 201 -19.07 2.25 -7.01
C ARG A 201 -18.99 2.55 -8.51
N SER A 202 -18.98 1.50 -9.34
CA SER A 202 -19.09 1.64 -10.80
C SER A 202 -20.46 2.14 -11.21
N PHE A 203 -20.52 2.84 -12.34
CA PHE A 203 -21.75 3.45 -12.83
C PHE A 203 -21.82 3.46 -14.36
N TRP A 204 -23.04 3.65 -14.88
CA TRP A 204 -23.29 3.89 -16.30
C TRP A 204 -23.53 5.37 -16.53
N SER A 205 -22.94 5.92 -17.60
CA SER A 205 -23.31 7.21 -18.17
C SER A 205 -24.19 6.95 -19.38
N TYR A 206 -25.46 7.39 -19.33
CA TYR A 206 -26.47 7.08 -20.36
C TYR A 206 -26.70 8.21 -21.36
N TRP A 207 -26.60 9.47 -20.93
CA TRP A 207 -26.94 10.64 -21.74
C TRP A 207 -25.99 11.81 -21.47
N ASP A 208 -25.63 12.54 -22.53
CA ASP A 208 -24.89 13.79 -22.40
C ASP A 208 -25.78 14.82 -21.69
N GLY A 209 -25.49 15.09 -20.42
CA GLY A 209 -26.10 16.18 -19.64
C GLY A 209 -26.76 15.77 -18.34
N GLU A 210 -27.16 14.50 -18.16
CA GLU A 210 -27.56 14.01 -16.84
C GLU A 210 -26.31 13.69 -16.02
N GLY A 211 -26.09 14.48 -14.96
CA GLY A 211 -24.95 14.27 -14.08
C GLY A 211 -25.08 12.97 -13.28
N VAL A 212 -24.00 12.21 -13.19
CA VAL A 212 -23.91 11.05 -12.30
C VAL A 212 -23.54 11.54 -10.90
N SER A 213 -24.38 11.21 -9.92
CA SER A 213 -24.10 11.49 -8.51
C SER A 213 -23.26 10.38 -7.88
N LEU A 214 -22.15 10.75 -7.28
CA LEU A 214 -21.20 9.90 -6.58
C LEU A 214 -21.01 10.41 -5.15
N LEU A 215 -20.78 9.51 -4.21
CA LEU A 215 -20.34 9.83 -2.85
C LEU A 215 -18.90 9.36 -2.71
N LEU A 216 -17.97 10.30 -2.57
CA LEU A 216 -16.52 10.03 -2.62
C LEU A 216 -15.83 10.53 -1.36
N GLY A 217 -14.85 9.77 -0.87
CA GLY A 217 -13.97 10.15 0.23
C GLY A 217 -12.84 11.09 -0.19
N GLU A 218 -11.85 11.28 0.68
CA GLU A 218 -10.70 12.13 0.40
C GLU A 218 -9.78 11.52 -0.67
N GLY A 219 -9.21 12.38 -1.53
CA GLY A 219 -8.12 12.03 -2.43
C GLY A 219 -8.55 11.68 -3.85
N LEU A 220 -7.75 10.84 -4.53
CA LEU A 220 -7.90 10.56 -5.95
C LEU A 220 -8.74 9.30 -6.22
N HIS A 221 -9.86 9.47 -6.91
CA HIS A 221 -10.73 8.40 -7.41
C HIS A 221 -10.54 8.23 -8.92
N CYS A 222 -10.42 6.99 -9.38
CA CYS A 222 -10.21 6.69 -10.78
C CYS A 222 -11.30 5.74 -11.30
N PHE A 223 -11.86 6.03 -12.47
CA PHE A 223 -12.86 5.21 -13.15
C PHE A 223 -12.45 4.99 -14.60
N TRP A 224 -12.44 3.73 -15.03
CA TRP A 224 -12.04 3.37 -16.39
C TRP A 224 -13.26 2.96 -17.21
N ASN A 225 -13.48 3.64 -18.34
CA ASN A 225 -14.35 3.18 -19.41
C ASN A 225 -13.49 2.45 -20.44
N MET A 226 -13.71 1.14 -20.54
CA MET A 226 -12.92 0.27 -21.42
C MET A 226 -13.30 0.44 -22.89
N GLU A 227 -14.59 0.63 -23.18
CA GLU A 227 -15.15 0.72 -24.53
C GLU A 227 -14.60 1.95 -25.25
N GLU A 228 -14.60 3.09 -24.56
CA GLU A 228 -14.07 4.36 -25.08
C GLU A 228 -12.56 4.53 -24.86
N ALA A 229 -11.92 3.59 -24.14
CA ALA A 229 -10.54 3.69 -23.71
C ALA A 229 -10.24 5.04 -23.00
N LEU A 230 -11.07 5.42 -22.03
CA LEU A 230 -10.98 6.68 -21.28
C LEU A 230 -10.86 6.46 -19.77
N LEU A 231 -9.99 7.24 -19.13
CA LEU A 231 -9.84 7.28 -17.68
C LEU A 231 -10.39 8.59 -17.13
N LEU A 232 -11.41 8.48 -16.29
CA LEU A 232 -11.95 9.55 -15.47
C LEU A 232 -11.20 9.58 -14.14
N ARG A 233 -10.72 10.75 -13.75
CA ARG A 233 -10.04 11.01 -12.48
C ARG A 233 -10.79 12.12 -11.76
N ILE A 234 -11.14 11.85 -10.51
CA ILE A 234 -11.83 12.80 -9.63
C ILE A 234 -10.95 12.95 -8.39
N PHE A 235 -10.40 14.13 -8.19
CA PHE A 235 -9.74 14.47 -6.93
C PHE A 235 -10.74 15.16 -6.02
N VAL A 236 -10.85 14.72 -4.78
CA VAL A 236 -11.76 15.25 -3.76
C VAL A 236 -10.94 15.80 -2.60
N ASP A 237 -11.25 17.02 -2.20
CA ASP A 237 -10.76 17.66 -0.99
C ASP A 237 -11.94 17.87 -0.04
N LEU A 238 -12.05 17.01 0.97
CA LEU A 238 -13.09 17.04 2.00
C LEU A 238 -12.90 18.22 2.97
N ARG A 239 -11.71 18.81 3.06
CA ARG A 239 -11.50 19.99 3.90
C ARG A 239 -12.11 21.24 3.26
N GLU A 240 -11.80 21.45 1.98
CA GLU A 240 -12.27 22.59 1.21
C GLU A 240 -13.66 22.34 0.58
N GLN A 241 -14.19 21.12 0.68
CA GLN A 241 -15.48 20.69 0.13
C GLN A 241 -15.55 20.93 -1.39
N VAL A 242 -14.44 20.67 -2.09
CA VAL A 242 -14.31 20.83 -3.54
C VAL A 242 -13.86 19.53 -4.19
N PHE A 243 -14.12 19.43 -5.49
CA PHE A 243 -13.61 18.34 -6.31
C PHE A 243 -13.16 18.85 -7.68
N PHE A 244 -12.23 18.11 -8.28
CA PHE A 244 -11.70 18.40 -9.61
C PHE A 244 -11.83 17.16 -10.49
N VAL A 245 -12.38 17.35 -11.68
CA VAL A 245 -12.65 16.28 -12.65
C VAL A 245 -11.71 16.42 -13.83
N SER A 246 -11.15 15.30 -14.28
CA SER A 246 -10.42 15.23 -15.54
C SER A 246 -10.70 13.91 -16.25
N VAL A 247 -10.79 13.98 -17.58
CA VAL A 247 -10.91 12.80 -18.46
C VAL A 247 -9.70 12.79 -19.38
N GLN A 248 -9.04 11.64 -19.46
CA GLN A 248 -7.86 11.45 -20.29
C GLN A 248 -7.90 10.09 -20.98
N LYS A 249 -6.95 9.85 -21.89
CA LYS A 249 -6.78 8.54 -22.51
C LYS A 249 -6.55 7.47 -21.44
N GLY A 250 -7.26 6.37 -21.57
CA GLY A 250 -7.17 5.21 -20.70
C GLY A 250 -5.82 4.50 -20.81
N PRO A 251 -5.54 3.62 -19.85
CA PRO A 251 -4.32 2.84 -19.84
C PRO A 251 -4.14 1.93 -21.07
N LEU A 252 -2.90 1.81 -21.57
CA LEU A 252 -2.56 1.02 -22.76
C LEU A 252 -1.93 -0.36 -22.48
N TRP A 253 -1.68 -0.70 -21.21
CA TRP A 253 -0.92 -1.90 -20.80
C TRP A 253 -1.62 -3.22 -21.09
#